data_AF-A0A4Y2DFK2-F1
#
_entry.id   AF-A0A4Y2DFK2-F1
#
_cell.length_a   1.000
_cell.length_b   1.000
_cell.length_c   1.000
_cell.angle_alpha   90.00
_cell.angle_beta   90.00
_cell.angle_gamma   90.00
#
_symmetry.space_group_name_H-M   'P 1'
#
loop_
_entity.id
_entity.type
_entity.pdbx_description
1 polymer ?
#
loop_
_entity_poly.entity_id
_entity_poly.type
_entity_poly.pdbx_seq_one_letter_code
_entity_poly.pdbx_strand_id
1 'polypeptide(L)'
;MDDRGQRLKRLAGPYDEGAYLSLLCEAEGGNPAPIVTWSKDGSLIDDTYFRTSQGSVRNELVILELKRSDFMVELTCQASNTNLTQPINASVKIDLNST
;
A
#
# COMPACT_ATOMS: atom_id res chain seq x y z
N MET A 1 -0.61 4.08 -5.50
CA MET A 1 -0.66 5.50 -5.90
C MET A 1 -0.74 6.31 -4.62
N ASP A 2 -0.21 7.54 -4.60
CA ASP A 2 -0.47 8.48 -3.51
C ASP A 2 -1.86 9.14 -3.67
N ASP A 3 -2.21 10.02 -2.74
CA ASP A 3 -3.40 10.86 -2.70
C ASP A 3 -3.57 11.75 -3.96
N ARG A 4 -2.48 12.05 -4.66
CA ARG A 4 -2.48 12.81 -5.93
C ARG A 4 -2.60 11.92 -7.17
N GLY A 5 -2.82 10.62 -6.98
CA GLY A 5 -2.90 9.64 -8.05
C GLY A 5 -1.56 9.31 -8.71
N GLN A 6 -0.44 9.76 -8.14
CA GLN A 6 0.89 9.47 -8.69
C GLN A 6 1.30 8.04 -8.35
N ARG A 7 1.80 7.31 -9.35
CA ARG A 7 2.43 6.01 -9.13
C ARG A 7 3.77 6.21 -8.42
N LEU A 8 3.80 5.84 -7.15
CA LEU A 8 5.01 5.85 -6.34
C LEU A 8 6.01 4.83 -6.87
N LYS A 9 7.29 5.24 -6.98
CA LYS A 9 8.36 4.36 -7.46
C LYS A 9 9.12 3.67 -6.34
N ARG A 10 9.41 4.38 -5.24
CA ARG A 10 10.19 3.86 -4.09
C ARG A 10 9.91 4.57 -2.77
N LEU A 11 9.59 5.86 -2.82
CA LEU A 11 9.34 6.69 -1.64
C LEU A 11 7.91 7.24 -1.68
N ALA A 12 7.27 7.29 -0.53
CA ALA A 12 6.06 8.06 -0.27
C ALA A 12 6.48 9.22 0.64
N GLY A 13 6.42 10.46 0.14
CA GLY A 13 6.84 11.64 0.87
C GLY A 13 7.74 12.58 0.06
N PRO A 14 8.43 13.52 0.73
CA PRO A 14 8.55 13.62 2.19
C PRO A 14 7.26 14.13 2.87
N TYR A 15 6.99 13.64 4.09
CA TYR A 15 5.87 14.08 4.94
C TYR A 15 6.36 14.64 6.28
N ASP A 16 5.55 15.46 6.94
CA ASP A 16 5.82 15.90 8.31
C ASP A 16 5.34 14.86 9.34
N GLU A 17 5.99 14.82 10.51
CA GLU A 17 5.46 14.08 11.66
C GLU A 17 4.07 14.61 12.04
N GLY A 18 3.13 13.71 12.31
CA GLY A 18 1.73 14.04 12.56
C GLY A 18 0.87 14.16 11.29
N ALA A 19 1.46 14.15 10.09
CA ALA A 19 0.70 14.13 8.84
C ALA A 19 -0.04 12.80 8.65
N TYR A 20 -1.12 12.83 7.87
CA TYR A 20 -1.80 11.62 7.42
C TYR A 20 -1.21 11.14 6.08
N LEU A 21 -1.31 9.84 5.83
CA LEU A 21 -0.89 9.18 4.59
C LEU A 21 -2.06 8.34 4.06
N SER A 22 -2.44 8.54 2.80
CA SER A 22 -3.34 7.64 2.06
C SER A 22 -2.61 7.01 0.88
N LEU A 23 -2.68 5.69 0.77
CA LEU A 23 -2.10 4.92 -0.32
C LEU A 23 -3.15 4.00 -0.94
N LEU A 24 -3.34 4.13 -2.25
CA LEU A 24 -4.16 3.20 -3.02
C LEU A 24 -3.28 2.10 -3.63
N CYS A 25 -3.63 0.84 -3.39
CA CYS A 25 -3.13 -0.26 -4.18
C CYS A 25 -4.23 -0.86 -5.05
N GLU A 26 -3.90 -1.15 -6.30
CA GLU A 26 -4.82 -1.73 -7.28
C GLU A 26 -4.17 -2.90 -7.99
N ALA A 27 -4.87 -4.03 -8.02
CA ALA A 27 -4.52 -5.21 -8.78
C ALA A 27 -5.59 -5.45 -9.87
N GLU A 28 -5.14 -5.65 -11.10
CA GLU A 28 -5.99 -5.92 -12.25
C GLU A 28 -5.85 -7.37 -12.70
N GLY A 29 -6.95 -7.98 -13.15
CA GLY A 29 -6.98 -9.34 -13.68
C GLY A 29 -6.93 -10.44 -12.61
N GLY A 30 -6.51 -11.64 -13.02
CA GLY A 30 -6.49 -12.86 -12.21
C GLY A 30 -7.82 -13.62 -12.21
N ASN A 31 -7.75 -14.95 -12.22
CA ASN A 31 -8.91 -15.82 -12.05
C ASN A 31 -8.57 -17.00 -11.11
N PRO A 32 -9.14 -17.07 -9.89
CA PRO A 32 -10.07 -16.11 -9.28
C PRO A 32 -9.44 -14.71 -9.12
N ALA A 33 -10.22 -13.64 -8.94
CA ALA A 33 -9.57 -12.33 -8.75
C ALA A 33 -8.86 -12.26 -7.38
N PRO A 34 -7.75 -11.51 -7.27
CA PRO A 34 -6.86 -11.57 -6.12
C PRO A 34 -7.46 -10.95 -4.86
N ILE A 35 -6.82 -11.22 -3.73
CA ILE A 35 -6.91 -10.41 -2.51
C ILE A 35 -5.77 -9.40 -2.53
N VAL A 36 -6.00 -8.20 -1.97
CA VAL A 36 -5.00 -7.13 -1.89
C VAL A 36 -4.86 -6.71 -0.44
N THR A 37 -3.65 -6.80 0.10
CA THR A 37 -3.35 -6.49 1.51
C THR A 37 -2.16 -5.54 1.62
N TRP A 38 -2.06 -4.84 2.74
CA TRP A 38 -0.89 -4.06 3.12
C TRP A 38 -0.17 -4.66 4.32
N SER A 39 1.15 -4.65 4.25
CA SER A 39 2.03 -4.94 5.37
C SER A 39 3.00 -3.78 5.62
N LYS A 40 3.40 -3.63 6.88
CA LYS A 40 4.38 -2.67 7.38
C LYS A 40 5.56 -3.45 7.96
N ASP A 41 6.74 -3.32 7.37
CA ASP A 41 7.94 -4.13 7.67
C ASP A 41 7.62 -5.64 7.79
N GLY A 42 6.80 -6.14 6.86
CA GLY A 42 6.38 -7.55 6.79
C GLY A 42 5.24 -7.95 7.73
N SER A 43 4.77 -7.07 8.62
CA SER A 43 3.60 -7.31 9.47
C SER A 43 2.33 -6.84 8.78
N LEU A 44 1.32 -7.71 8.65
CA LEU A 44 0.02 -7.34 8.07
C LEU A 44 -0.63 -6.22 8.90
N ILE A 45 -1.02 -5.13 8.23
CA ILE A 45 -1.69 -3.98 8.86
C ILE A 45 -3.07 -3.69 8.29
N ASP A 46 -3.36 -4.16 7.07
CA ASP A 46 -4.66 -3.98 6.44
C ASP A 46 -4.95 -5.12 5.45
N ASP A 47 -6.08 -5.79 5.63
CA ASP A 47 -6.61 -6.83 4.75
C ASP A 47 -8.01 -6.46 4.19
N THR A 48 -8.43 -5.20 4.33
CA THR A 48 -9.69 -4.70 3.81
C THR A 48 -9.55 -4.32 2.34
N TYR A 49 -10.25 -5.04 1.47
CA TYR A 49 -10.22 -4.78 0.02
C TYR A 49 -11.62 -4.85 -0.57
N PHE A 50 -11.79 -4.20 -1.71
CA PHE A 50 -13.03 -4.21 -2.46
C PHE A 50 -12.78 -4.44 -3.96
N ARG A 51 -13.77 -5.04 -4.61
CA ARG A 51 -13.78 -5.18 -6.08
C ARG A 51 -14.43 -3.96 -6.70
N THR A 52 -13.79 -3.41 -7.72
CA THR A 52 -14.35 -2.33 -8.52
C THR A 52 -15.33 -2.88 -9.55
N SER A 53 -16.21 -2.03 -10.07
CA SER A 53 -17.10 -2.39 -11.19
C SER A 53 -16.34 -2.79 -12.46
N GLN A 54 -15.08 -2.37 -12.60
CA GLN A 54 -14.20 -2.69 -13.72
C GLN A 54 -13.49 -4.04 -13.56
N GLY A 55 -13.67 -4.73 -12.43
CA GLY A 55 -13.08 -6.05 -12.18
C GLY A 55 -11.71 -6.01 -11.50
N SER A 56 -11.17 -4.83 -11.20
CA SER A 56 -9.96 -4.67 -10.38
C SER A 56 -10.26 -4.90 -8.91
N VAL A 57 -9.23 -5.17 -8.12
CA VAL A 57 -9.29 -5.26 -6.65
C VAL A 57 -8.45 -4.15 -6.06
N ARG A 58 -9.03 -3.39 -5.12
CA ARG A 58 -8.39 -2.23 -4.50
C ARG A 58 -8.34 -2.37 -2.99
N ASN A 59 -7.25 -1.88 -2.40
CA ASN A 59 -7.09 -1.68 -0.97
C ASN A 59 -6.55 -0.26 -0.76
N GLU A 60 -7.25 0.54 0.04
CA GLU A 60 -6.89 1.92 0.39
C GLU A 60 -6.42 1.97 1.84
N LEU A 61 -5.11 2.09 2.02
CA LEU A 61 -4.48 2.19 3.34
C LEU A 61 -4.48 3.66 3.79
N VAL A 62 -5.00 3.90 4.99
CA VAL A 62 -4.93 5.22 5.64
C VAL A 62 -4.18 5.12 6.96
N ILE A 63 -3.08 5.87 7.09
CA ILE A 63 -2.37 6.09 8.36
C ILE A 63 -2.68 7.52 8.80
N LEU A 64 -3.40 7.66 9.92
CA LEU A 64 -3.90 8.96 10.37
C LEU A 64 -2.82 9.90 10.91
N GLU A 65 -1.76 9.34 11.50
CA GLU A 65 -0.70 10.09 12.15
C GLU A 65 0.64 9.38 11.93
N LEU A 66 1.48 9.94 11.07
CA LEU A 66 2.84 9.47 10.86
C LEU A 66 3.72 9.83 12.05
N LYS A 67 4.42 8.84 12.59
CA LYS A 67 5.36 9.02 13.70
C LYS A 67 6.79 9.06 13.19
N ARG A 68 7.73 9.66 13.93
CA ARG A 68 9.17 9.52 13.64
C ARG A 68 9.63 8.08 13.43
N SER A 69 9.03 7.12 14.15
CA SER A 69 9.32 5.69 13.99
C SER A 69 8.94 5.13 12.62
N ASP A 70 8.14 5.85 11.85
CA ASP A 70 7.71 5.44 10.52
C ASP A 70 8.70 5.87 9.43
N PHE A 71 9.74 6.65 9.77
CA PHE A 71 10.77 7.04 8.83
C PHE A 71 11.47 5.81 8.24
N MET A 72 11.50 5.74 6.90
CA MET A 72 12.08 4.66 6.11
C MET A 72 11.46 3.27 6.32
N VAL A 73 10.35 3.18 7.06
CA VAL A 73 9.55 1.96 7.18
C VAL A 73 8.98 1.60 5.82
N GLU A 74 9.02 0.32 5.49
CA GLU A 74 8.53 -0.20 4.22
C GLU A 74 7.06 -0.62 4.33
N LEU A 75 6.22 0.01 3.49
CA LEU A 75 4.85 -0.41 3.24
C LEU A 75 4.83 -1.24 1.97
N THR A 76 4.36 -2.48 2.09
CA THR A 76 4.25 -3.41 0.97
C THR A 76 2.79 -3.76 0.74
N CYS A 77 2.29 -3.39 -0.44
CA CYS A 77 1.05 -3.94 -0.96
C CYS A 77 1.33 -5.29 -1.61
N GLN A 78 0.51 -6.29 -1.28
CA GLN A 78 0.60 -7.63 -1.80
C GLN A 78 -0.71 -8.03 -2.49
N ALA A 79 -0.63 -8.46 -3.74
CA ALA A 79 -1.73 -9.06 -4.49
C ALA A 79 -1.54 -10.58 -4.57
N SER A 80 -2.47 -11.36 -4.01
CA SER A 80 -2.42 -12.82 -3.99
C SER A 80 -3.68 -13.42 -4.59
N ASN A 81 -3.53 -14.36 -5.54
CA ASN A 81 -4.66 -14.97 -6.24
C ASN A 81 -4.95 -16.39 -5.74
N THR A 82 -3.94 -17.25 -5.77
CA THR A 82 -4.01 -18.64 -5.30
C THR A 82 -2.70 -19.02 -4.64
N ASN A 83 -2.69 -20.15 -3.92
CA ASN A 83 -1.46 -20.73 -3.36
C ASN A 83 -0.54 -21.37 -4.42
N LEU A 84 -0.90 -21.33 -5.70
CA LEU A 84 -0.13 -21.92 -6.81
C LEU A 84 0.90 -20.95 -7.40
N THR A 85 0.68 -19.65 -7.24
CA THR A 85 1.51 -18.59 -7.81
C THR A 85 2.07 -17.72 -6.70
N GLN A 86 3.31 -17.25 -6.85
CA GLN A 86 3.85 -16.25 -5.93
C GLN A 86 3.02 -14.97 -6.03
N PRO A 87 2.73 -14.31 -4.90
CA PRO A 87 2.03 -13.05 -4.92
C PRO A 87 2.90 -11.96 -5.56
N ILE A 88 2.25 -10.93 -6.11
CA ILE A 88 2.93 -9.78 -6.70
C ILE A 88 2.91 -8.65 -5.67
N ASN A 89 4.09 -8.04 -5.45
CA ASN A 89 4.27 -7.02 -4.43
C ASN A 89 4.66 -5.67 -5.04
N ALA A 90 4.20 -4.60 -4.43
CA ALA A 90 4.68 -3.25 -4.66
C ALA A 90 5.00 -2.59 -3.31
N SER A 91 6.22 -2.07 -3.18
CA SER A 91 6.72 -1.52 -1.92
C SER A 91 7.12 -0.06 -2.05
N VAL A 92 6.83 0.72 -1.01
CA VAL A 92 7.25 2.11 -0.86
C VAL A 92 7.78 2.30 0.56
N LYS A 93 8.81 3.14 0.71
CA LYS A 93 9.27 3.57 2.04
C LYS A 93 8.70 4.93 2.36
N ILE A 94 8.30 5.13 3.60
CA ILE A 94 7.82 6.42 4.08
C ILE A 94 9.04 7.34 4.24
N ASP A 95 9.03 8.47 3.56
CA ASP A 95 10.02 9.52 3.71
C ASP A 95 9.43 10.63 4.59
N LEU A 96 10.17 11.05 5.62
CA LEU A 96 9.75 12.12 6.53
C LEU A 96 10.73 13.28 6.44
N ASN A 97 10.23 14.50 6.55
CA ASN A 97 11.05 15.70 6.64
C ASN A 97 11.93 15.63 7.91
N SER A 98 13.25 15.70 7.71
CA SER A 98 14.20 15.89 8.80
C SER A 98 14.20 17.37 9.20
N THR A 99 13.43 17.74 10.21
CA THR A 99 13.50 19.07 10.85
C THR A 99 14.36 19.04 12.10
#